data_AF-A0A2D8RC82-F1
#
_entry.id   AF-A0A2D8RC82-F1
#
_cell.length_a   1.000
_cell.length_b   1.000
_cell.length_c   1.000
_cell.angle_alpha   90.00
_cell.angle_beta   90.00
_cell.angle_gamma   90.00
#
_symmetry.space_group_name_H-M   'P 1'
#
loop_
_entity.id
_entity.type
_entity.pdbx_description
1 polymer ?
#
loop_
_entity_poly.entity_id
_entity_poly.type
_entity_poly.pdbx_seq_one_letter_code
_entity_poly.pdbx_strand_id
1 'polypeptide(L)' 'MKWFHCRECREVNVLTGSEEVCPSCGSISGHVESNDKVMDLLEKGVYYSLGPNGKPLKPKK' A
#
# COMPACT_ATOMS: atom_id res chain seq x y z
N MET A 1 -8.76 -3.99 8.38
CA MET A 1 -8.06 -4.07 7.08
C MET A 1 -6.67 -3.47 7.24
N LYS A 2 -5.62 -4.13 6.76
CA LYS A 2 -4.23 -3.68 6.87
C LYS A 2 -3.69 -3.40 5.46
N TRP A 3 -2.88 -2.37 5.32
CA TRP A 3 -2.25 -2.02 4.05
C TRP A 3 -0.76 -2.29 4.12
N PHE A 4 -0.17 -2.87 3.10
CA PHE A 4 1.26 -3.15 3.01
C PHE A 4 1.90 -2.26 1.96
N HIS A 5 2.74 -1.34 2.42
CA HIS A 5 3.58 -0.53 1.57
C HIS A 5 4.88 -1.26 1.28
N CYS A 6 4.99 -1.80 0.07
CA CYS A 6 6.17 -2.49 -0.41
C CYS A 6 7.24 -1.51 -0.89
N ARG A 7 8.48 -1.64 -0.40
CA ARG A 7 9.61 -0.80 -0.86
C ARG A 7 10.12 -1.17 -2.25
N GLU A 8 10.04 -2.46 -2.60
CA GLU A 8 10.47 -2.98 -3.90
C GLU A 8 9.54 -2.50 -5.02
N CYS A 9 8.25 -2.82 -4.88
CA CYS A 9 7.22 -2.45 -5.85
C CYS A 9 6.85 -0.95 -5.75
N ARG A 10 7.13 -0.29 -4.62
CA ARG A 10 6.62 1.05 -4.28
C ARG A 10 5.10 1.15 -4.43
N GLU A 11 4.44 0.05 -4.09
CA GLU A 11 2.99 -0.14 -4.13
C GLU A 11 2.48 -0.41 -2.71
N VAL A 12 1.25 0.01 -2.44
CA VAL A 12 0.53 -0.02 -1.16
C VAL A 12 -0.68 -0.90 -1.35
N ASN A 13 -0.53 -2.19 -1.07
CA ASN A 13 -1.56 -3.19 -1.34
C ASN A 13 -2.37 -3.51 -0.09
N VAL A 14 -3.61 -3.96 -0.26
CA VAL A 14 -4.39 -4.51 0.85
C VAL A 14 -3.83 -5.87 1.21
N LEU A 15 -3.58 -6.10 2.50
CA LEU A 15 -3.32 -7.45 3.02
C LEU A 15 -4.65 -8.16 3.26
N THR A 16 -4.87 -9.26 2.55
CA THR A 16 -6.05 -10.14 2.71
C THR A 16 -5.82 -11.26 3.72
N GLY A 17 -4.66 -11.29 4.40
CA GLY A 17 -4.29 -12.30 5.39
C GLY A 17 -3.41 -11.75 6.52
N SER A 18 -2.85 -12.65 7.32
CA SER A 18 -1.95 -12.31 8.44
C SER A 18 -0.50 -12.09 8.03
N GLU A 19 -0.15 -12.41 6.78
CA GLU A 19 1.22 -12.35 6.28
C GLU A 19 1.59 -10.92 5.86
N GLU A 20 2.71 -10.41 6.36
CA GLU A 20 3.26 -9.09 6.04
C GLU A 20 4.11 -9.17 4.76
N VAL A 21 3.51 -9.69 3.70
CA VAL A 21 4.15 -9.94 2.40
C VAL A 21 3.45 -9.13 1.32
N CYS A 22 4.22 -8.52 0.42
CA CYS A 22 3.66 -7.82 -0.73
C CYS A 22 2.94 -8.81 -1.68
N PRO A 23 1.64 -8.64 -1.96
CA PRO A 23 0.93 -9.52 -2.89
C PRO A 23 1.36 -9.35 -4.35
N SER A 24 1.93 -8.20 -4.73
CA SER A 24 2.43 -7.96 -6.11
C SER A 24 3.75 -8.68 -6.41
N CYS A 25 4.70 -8.67 -5.46
CA CYS A 25 6.07 -9.14 -5.70
C CYS A 25 6.58 -10.18 -4.70
N GLY A 26 5.78 -10.60 -3.71
CA GLY A 26 6.20 -11.56 -2.69
C GLY A 26 7.24 -11.05 -1.70
N SER A 27 7.57 -9.75 -1.75
CA SER A 27 8.60 -9.17 -0.88
C SER A 27 8.07 -8.87 0.52
N ILE A 28 8.83 -9.26 1.54
CA ILE A 28 8.64 -8.86 2.94
C ILE A 28 9.26 -7.47 3.23
N SER A 29 9.97 -6.89 2.26
CA SER A 29 10.62 -5.58 2.41
C SER A 29 9.59 -4.47 2.21
N GLY A 30 8.88 -4.16 3.29
CA GLY A 30 7.86 -3.13 3.33
C GLY A 30 7.46 -2.77 4.76
N HIS A 31 6.37 -2.03 4.90
CA HIS A 31 5.78 -1.73 6.19
C HIS A 31 4.26 -1.80 6.12
N VAL A 32 3.63 -2.23 7.22
CA VAL A 32 2.19 -2.28 7.35
C VAL A 32 1.67 -0.95 7.90
N GLU A 33 0.69 -0.37 7.21
CA GLU A 33 -0.03 0.83 7.66
C GLU A 33 -1.49 0.51 7.99
N SER A 34 -1.99 1.20 9.01
CA SER A 34 -3.40 1.22 9.38
C SER A 34 -4.22 1.87 8.27
N ASN A 35 -5.48 1.45 8.14
CA ASN A 35 -6.41 2.05 7.18
C ASN A 35 -6.53 3.57 7.35
N ASP A 36 -6.66 4.06 8.58
CA ASP A 36 -6.78 5.50 8.88
C ASP A 36 -5.58 6.30 8.37
N LYS A 37 -4.37 5.75 8.49
CA LYS A 37 -3.15 6.41 8.04
C LYS A 37 -3.06 6.45 6.51
N VAL A 38 -3.48 5.38 5.83
CA VAL A 38 -3.53 5.37 4.37
C VAL A 38 -4.57 6.35 3.84
N MET A 39 -5.74 6.45 4.50
CA MET A 39 -6.77 7.44 4.15
C MET A 39 -6.29 8.88 4.38
N ASP A 40 -5.65 9.17 5.52
CA ASP A 40 -5.03 10.48 5.78
C ASP A 40 -3.99 10.85 4.71
N LEU A 41 -3.18 9.89 4.27
CA LEU A 41 -2.18 10.10 3.22
C LEU A 41 -2.80 10.27 1.82
N LEU A 42 -3.96 9.67 1.55
CA LEU A 42 -4.75 9.92 0.33
C LEU A 42 -5.38 11.31 0.35
N GLU A 43 -5.98 11.71 1.47
CA GLU A 43 -6.57 13.05 1.64
C GLU A 43 -5.51 14.15 1.52
N LYS A 44 -4.30 13.90 2.02
CA LYS A 44 -3.14 14.79 1.86
C LYS A 44 -2.54 14.78 0.44
N GLY A 45 -3.05 13.95 -0.46
CA GLY A 45 -2.52 13.81 -1.82
C GLY A 45 -1.11 13.23 -1.87
N VAL A 46 -0.66 12.55 -0.81
CA VAL A 46 0.61 11.80 -0.80
C VAL A 46 0.45 10.51 -1.58
N TYR A 47 -0.72 9.87 -1.45
CA TYR A 47 -1.19 8.81 -2.33
C TYR A 47 -2.28 9.37 -3.26
N TYR A 48 -2.26 8.99 -4.54
CA TYR A 48 -3.18 9.56 -5.54
C TYR A 48 -4.32 8.61 -5.93
N SER A 49 -4.27 7.34 -5.51
CA SER A 49 -5.35 6.36 -5.73
C SER A 49 -5.07 5.06 -4.98
N LEU A 50 -6.14 4.33 -4.66
CA LEU A 50 -6.12 2.92 -4.25
C LEU A 50 -6.79 2.13 -5.37
N GLY A 51 -6.05 1.32 -6.11
CA GLY A 51 -6.63 0.52 -7.19
C GLY A 51 -7.67 -0.49 -6.68
N PRO A 52 -8.53 -1.04 -7.55
CA PRO A 52 -9.52 -2.06 -7.18
C PRO A 52 -8.89 -3.38 -6.68
N ASN A 53 -7.58 -3.56 -6.91
CA ASN A 53 -6.72 -4.62 -6.33
C ASN A 53 -5.75 -4.05 -5.26
N GLY A 54 -6.00 -2.86 -4.73
CA GLY A 54 -5.10 -2.13 -3.84
C GLY A 54 -3.82 -1.61 -4.52
N LYS A 55 -3.82 -1.25 -5.81
CA LYS A 55 -2.60 -0.71 -6.44
C LYS A 55 -2.55 0.82 -6.33
N PRO A 56 -1.59 1.44 -5.62
CA PRO A 56 -1.41 2.87 -5.72
C PRO A 56 -0.66 3.19 -7.00
N LEU A 57 -1.21 4.11 -7.78
CA LEU A 57 -0.45 4.74 -8.85
C LEU A 57 0.52 5.72 -8.19
N LYS A 58 1.81 5.49 -8.43
CA LYS A 58 2.96 6.24 -7.93
C LYS A 58 2.70 7.75 -7.78
N PRO A 59 3.31 8.43 -6.79
CA PRO A 59 3.48 9.87 -6.89
C PRO A 59 4.21 10.16 -8.20
N LYS A 60 3.51 10.83 -9.12
CA LYS A 60 4.04 11.24 -10.41
C LYS A 60 5.08 12.33 -10.10
N LYS A 61 6.35 11.98 -10.22
CA LYS A 61 7.45 12.94 -10.23
C LYS A 61 7.36 13.80 -11.49
#